data_AF-A0A7M1B9B3-F1
#
_entry.id   AF-A0A7M1B9B3-F1
#
_cell.length_a   1.000
_cell.length_b   1.000
_cell.length_c   1.000
_cell.angle_alpha   90.00
_cell.angle_beta   90.00
_cell.angle_gamma   90.00
#
_symmetry.space_group_name_H-M   'P 1'
#
loop_
_entity.id
_entity.type
_entity.pdbx_description
1 polymer ?
#
loop_
_entity_poly.entity_id
_entity_poly.type
_entity_poly.pdbx_seq_one_letter_code
_entity_poly.pdbx_strand_id
1 'polypeptide(L)'
;MTTLKQLNKIGQLLENLGLLNNKYLTFKNDKYYFVIKIKNYTYKKSLKTDNFIYANLLKYKILEVIKKIKNDFSLNDMINTHYQINNMGGAGLVLTAENEDERKLIAEIEKTIIKKIKLLEKENNVSIENKETRNSQTLKKSCEHFLKVKSAEKRGNTKIMYKYNLTVEYLYIYFKASKNVKDITNLDATNFRTFLLSIPSNWKRKKDIRDKNLKLLIEKKSKLLDKYPKQSTRTIDEVVKRTKEIFEHFVDNNFIYKNPFIKLKAMNKKTYSDKREFTESESAYILEYLKNENLTQEYNFFKFLLMTGLRRAEAVNLKLENIDYEKELIYVGGTKTENAVRIMVIHKDLISTLKEQIQGKEKSDFIFFNEKKFTRLGEKPRESKVGILINRYIKTVIGEENKKFLDIHSLRKNFSQILYLANVFNDLEIKTLVGHSTKKDTTDRHYLRGKRDFKSLKEKMDKVDFTPFLVVQKNQDSFSEGIELC
;
A
#
# COMPACT_ATOMS: atom_id res chain seq x y z
N MET A 1 -27.25 -20.26 -25.35
CA MET A 1 -26.50 -20.01 -24.11
C MET A 1 -26.20 -21.37 -23.50
N THR A 2 -24.93 -21.74 -23.29
CA THR A 2 -24.55 -23.05 -22.75
C THR A 2 -25.16 -23.22 -21.35
N THR A 3 -26.03 -24.20 -21.16
CA THR A 3 -26.66 -24.44 -19.85
C THR A 3 -25.62 -24.93 -18.84
N LEU A 4 -25.84 -24.69 -17.54
CA LEU A 4 -24.93 -25.16 -16.48
C LEU A 4 -24.68 -26.68 -16.56
N LYS A 5 -25.71 -27.45 -16.92
CA LYS A 5 -25.65 -28.90 -17.12
C LYS A 5 -24.75 -29.29 -18.30
N GLN A 6 -24.82 -28.55 -19.41
CA GLN A 6 -23.92 -28.75 -20.56
C GLN A 6 -22.47 -28.36 -20.19
N LEU A 7 -22.30 -27.27 -19.44
CA LEU A 7 -20.99 -26.76 -19.04
C LEU A 7 -20.26 -27.74 -18.12
N ASN A 8 -20.96 -28.40 -17.19
CA ASN A 8 -20.38 -29.44 -16.36
C ASN A 8 -19.93 -30.68 -17.16
N LYS A 9 -20.74 -31.12 -18.14
CA LYS A 9 -20.36 -32.22 -19.05
C LYS A 9 -19.11 -31.86 -19.86
N ILE A 10 -19.05 -30.64 -20.39
CA ILE A 10 -17.87 -30.11 -21.10
C ILE A 10 -16.65 -30.10 -20.16
N GLY A 11 -16.83 -29.69 -18.90
CA GLY A 11 -15.77 -29.70 -17.90
C GLY A 11 -15.16 -31.09 -17.69
N GLN A 12 -16.00 -32.10 -17.48
CA GLN A 12 -15.56 -33.50 -17.31
C GLN A 12 -14.83 -34.02 -18.55
N LEU A 13 -15.33 -33.73 -19.75
CA LEU A 13 -14.68 -34.12 -21.00
C LEU A 13 -13.30 -33.47 -21.13
N LEU A 14 -13.20 -32.16 -20.91
CA LEU A 14 -11.92 -31.45 -20.99
C LEU A 14 -10.93 -31.95 -19.93
N GLU A 15 -11.39 -32.31 -18.73
CA GLU A 15 -10.56 -32.86 -17.67
C GLU A 15 -10.01 -34.25 -18.05
N ASN A 16 -10.87 -35.16 -18.53
CA ASN A 16 -10.48 -36.49 -18.98
C ASN A 16 -9.45 -36.47 -20.12
N LEU A 17 -9.53 -35.46 -20.98
CA LEU A 17 -8.60 -35.28 -22.10
C LEU A 17 -7.32 -34.51 -21.71
N GLY A 18 -7.16 -34.08 -20.45
CA GLY A 18 -6.02 -33.24 -20.03
C GLY A 18 -6.05 -31.81 -20.60
N LEU A 19 -7.18 -31.40 -21.17
CA LEU A 19 -7.39 -30.13 -21.86
C LEU A 19 -7.93 -29.02 -20.95
N LEU A 20 -8.42 -29.36 -19.76
CA LEU A 20 -8.88 -28.40 -18.76
C LEU A 20 -7.67 -27.81 -18.01
N ASN A 21 -7.06 -26.77 -18.58
CA ASN A 21 -5.81 -26.21 -18.08
C ASN A 21 -5.74 -24.69 -18.29
N ASN A 22 -4.74 -24.05 -17.68
CA ASN A 22 -4.54 -22.61 -17.83
C ASN A 22 -3.70 -22.24 -19.07
N LYS A 23 -3.33 -23.19 -19.94
CA LYS A 23 -2.58 -22.90 -21.19
C LYS A 23 -3.35 -21.84 -21.99
N TYR A 24 -2.66 -20.79 -22.45
CA TYR A 24 -3.24 -19.61 -23.10
C TYR A 24 -4.26 -18.80 -22.28
N LEU A 25 -4.44 -19.10 -21.00
CA LEU A 25 -5.38 -18.38 -20.13
C LEU A 25 -4.64 -17.67 -19.00
N THR A 26 -5.14 -16.49 -18.64
CA THR A 26 -4.67 -15.75 -17.46
C THR A 26 -5.88 -15.22 -16.70
N PHE A 27 -5.92 -15.44 -15.39
CA PHE A 27 -7.04 -14.99 -14.55
C PHE A 27 -6.67 -13.70 -13.80
N LYS A 28 -7.41 -12.61 -14.05
CA LYS A 28 -7.20 -11.30 -13.42
C LYS A 28 -8.51 -10.52 -13.33
N ASN A 29 -8.71 -9.76 -12.25
CA ASN A 29 -9.91 -8.93 -12.04
C ASN A 29 -11.21 -9.70 -12.28
N ASP A 30 -11.29 -10.90 -11.70
CA ASP A 30 -12.43 -11.82 -11.82
C ASP A 30 -12.82 -12.14 -13.26
N LYS A 31 -11.85 -12.18 -14.18
CA LYS A 31 -12.05 -12.56 -15.58
C LYS A 31 -10.86 -13.34 -16.11
N TYR A 32 -11.13 -14.29 -16.99
CA TYR A 32 -10.13 -14.94 -17.82
C TYR A 32 -9.79 -14.07 -19.05
N TYR A 33 -8.53 -14.10 -19.42
CA TYR A 33 -7.98 -13.50 -20.62
C TYR A 33 -7.33 -14.58 -21.46
N PHE A 34 -7.62 -14.58 -22.76
CA PHE A 34 -6.84 -15.31 -23.74
C PHE A 34 -5.52 -14.58 -23.99
N VAL A 35 -4.41 -15.31 -23.87
CA VAL A 35 -3.05 -14.78 -24.02
C VAL A 35 -2.26 -15.71 -24.92
N ILE A 36 -1.73 -15.17 -26.01
CA ILE A 36 -0.84 -15.88 -26.93
C ILE A 36 0.38 -15.02 -27.25
N LYS A 37 1.55 -15.63 -27.33
CA LYS A 37 2.81 -14.95 -27.69
C LYS A 37 3.18 -15.35 -29.12
N ILE A 38 3.42 -14.36 -29.97
CA ILE A 38 3.78 -14.51 -31.38
C ILE A 38 5.09 -13.74 -31.60
N LYS A 39 6.21 -14.44 -31.81
CA LYS A 39 7.57 -13.84 -31.77
C LYS A 39 7.77 -13.01 -30.47
N ASN A 40 8.00 -11.71 -30.59
CA ASN A 40 8.18 -10.77 -29.47
C ASN A 40 6.88 -10.08 -29.04
N TYR A 41 5.77 -10.33 -29.73
CA TYR A 41 4.48 -9.73 -29.43
C TYR A 41 3.66 -10.64 -28.51
N THR A 42 3.05 -10.04 -27.48
CA THR A 42 2.08 -10.72 -26.62
C THR A 42 0.69 -10.15 -26.92
N TYR A 43 -0.20 -11.00 -27.43
CA TYR A 43 -1.61 -10.68 -27.54
C TYR A 43 -2.33 -11.05 -26.24
N LYS A 44 -3.20 -10.18 -25.73
CA LYS A 44 -4.02 -10.41 -24.53
C LYS A 44 -5.41 -9.80 -24.73
N LYS A 45 -6.46 -10.62 -24.57
CA LYS A 45 -7.86 -10.18 -24.68
C LYS A 45 -8.72 -10.83 -23.61
N SER A 46 -9.63 -10.06 -23.01
CA SER A 46 -10.58 -10.61 -22.02
C SER A 46 -11.60 -11.52 -22.70
N LEU A 47 -11.85 -12.68 -22.10
CA LEU A 47 -12.92 -13.60 -22.48
C LEU A 47 -14.25 -13.25 -21.80
N LYS A 48 -14.31 -12.16 -21.04
CA LYS A 48 -15.50 -11.66 -20.33
C LYS A 48 -16.17 -12.67 -19.39
N THR A 49 -15.45 -13.69 -18.93
CA THR A 49 -15.98 -14.73 -18.03
C THR A 49 -14.99 -15.03 -16.90
N ASP A 50 -15.51 -15.36 -15.72
CA ASP A 50 -14.77 -15.88 -14.57
C ASP A 50 -14.82 -17.40 -14.46
N ASN A 51 -15.61 -18.06 -15.32
CA ASN A 51 -15.81 -19.50 -15.32
C ASN A 51 -14.66 -20.20 -16.06
N PHE A 52 -13.95 -21.07 -15.35
CA PHE A 52 -12.74 -21.73 -15.88
C PHE A 52 -13.02 -22.69 -17.03
N ILE A 53 -14.13 -23.43 -16.97
CA ILE A 53 -14.52 -24.39 -18.00
C ILE A 53 -14.93 -23.62 -19.27
N TYR A 54 -15.75 -22.58 -19.11
CA TYR A 54 -16.19 -21.76 -20.22
C TYR A 54 -15.02 -20.99 -20.87
N ALA A 55 -14.08 -20.50 -20.07
CA ALA A 55 -12.84 -19.90 -20.58
C ALA A 55 -12.00 -20.90 -21.39
N ASN A 56 -11.93 -22.17 -20.98
CA ASN A 56 -11.26 -23.22 -21.75
C ASN A 56 -12.00 -23.52 -23.06
N LEU A 57 -13.33 -23.57 -23.03
CA LEU A 57 -14.14 -23.73 -24.24
C LEU A 57 -13.85 -22.59 -25.24
N LEU A 58 -13.96 -21.33 -24.82
CA LEU A 58 -13.67 -20.16 -25.65
C LEU A 58 -12.23 -20.16 -26.16
N LYS A 59 -11.25 -20.53 -25.33
CA LYS A 59 -9.86 -20.72 -25.74
C LYS A 59 -9.77 -21.67 -26.94
N TYR A 60 -10.39 -22.84 -26.87
CA TYR A 60 -10.32 -23.81 -27.97
C TYR A 60 -11.08 -23.34 -29.21
N LYS A 61 -12.22 -22.65 -29.07
CA LYS A 61 -12.92 -21.99 -30.19
C LYS A 61 -12.01 -20.96 -30.90
N ILE A 62 -11.29 -20.14 -30.13
CA ILE A 62 -10.34 -19.14 -30.66
C ILE A 62 -9.16 -19.81 -31.37
N LEU A 63 -8.56 -20.83 -30.74
CA LEU A 63 -7.42 -21.55 -31.31
C LEU A 63 -7.80 -22.26 -32.62
N GLU A 64 -9.02 -22.80 -32.71
CA GLU A 64 -9.55 -23.44 -33.93
C GLU A 64 -9.69 -22.44 -35.09
N VAL A 65 -10.16 -21.23 -34.82
CA VAL A 65 -10.22 -20.16 -35.83
C VAL A 65 -8.82 -19.75 -36.29
N ILE A 66 -7.88 -19.54 -35.36
CA ILE A 66 -6.49 -19.19 -35.67
C ILE A 66 -5.83 -20.27 -36.55
N LYS A 67 -6.09 -21.55 -36.28
CA LYS A 67 -5.58 -22.70 -37.06
C LYS A 67 -6.00 -22.63 -38.52
N LYS A 68 -7.28 -22.36 -38.82
CA LYS A 68 -7.81 -22.33 -40.19
C LYS A 68 -7.14 -21.29 -41.10
N ILE A 69 -6.50 -20.27 -40.51
CA ILE A 69 -5.91 -19.15 -41.24
C ILE A 69 -4.44 -19.41 -41.61
N LYS A 70 -3.75 -20.32 -40.91
CA LYS A 70 -2.34 -20.63 -41.17
C LYS A 70 -2.09 -22.13 -41.03
N ASN A 71 -1.79 -22.80 -42.15
CA ASN A 71 -1.43 -24.22 -42.20
C ASN A 71 -0.08 -24.56 -41.52
N ASP A 72 0.59 -23.56 -40.94
CA ASP A 72 1.94 -23.69 -40.38
C ASP A 72 2.03 -23.06 -38.98
N PHE A 73 1.22 -23.57 -38.07
CA PHE A 73 1.47 -23.47 -36.64
C PHE A 73 1.86 -24.87 -36.20
N SER A 74 3.00 -25.04 -35.53
CA SER A 74 3.46 -26.31 -34.95
C SER A 74 2.36 -26.89 -34.05
N LEU A 75 1.53 -27.76 -34.64
CA LEU A 75 0.24 -28.21 -34.11
C LEU A 75 0.24 -29.70 -33.80
N ASN A 76 1.39 -30.36 -33.64
CA ASN A 76 1.40 -31.78 -33.27
C ASN A 76 0.61 -32.02 -31.97
N ASP A 77 0.56 -31.05 -31.05
CA ASP A 77 -0.28 -31.10 -29.84
C ASP A 77 -1.78 -30.83 -30.10
N MET A 78 -2.17 -29.96 -31.04
CA MET A 78 -3.61 -29.74 -31.32
C MET A 78 -4.19 -30.66 -32.40
N ILE A 79 -3.36 -31.31 -33.24
CA ILE A 79 -3.80 -32.37 -34.15
C ILE A 79 -4.33 -33.54 -33.32
N ASN A 80 -3.61 -33.95 -32.27
CA ASN A 80 -4.07 -34.97 -31.32
C ASN A 80 -5.35 -34.53 -30.57
N THR A 81 -5.42 -33.26 -30.15
CA THR A 81 -6.59 -32.71 -29.45
C THR A 81 -7.85 -32.66 -30.35
N HIS A 82 -7.70 -32.25 -31.60
CA HIS A 82 -8.80 -32.13 -32.56
C HIS A 82 -9.27 -33.52 -33.08
N TYR A 83 -8.35 -34.47 -33.27
CA TYR A 83 -8.69 -35.86 -33.57
C TYR A 83 -9.45 -36.53 -32.41
N GLN A 84 -9.03 -36.32 -31.15
CA GLN A 84 -9.73 -36.88 -29.98
C GLN A 84 -11.12 -36.26 -29.76
N ILE A 85 -11.30 -34.97 -30.08
CA ILE A 85 -12.59 -34.28 -29.94
C ILE A 85 -13.59 -34.69 -31.04
N ASN A 86 -13.12 -35.00 -32.25
CA ASN A 86 -13.99 -35.33 -33.40
C ASN A 86 -14.28 -36.84 -33.59
N ASN A 87 -13.42 -37.76 -33.13
CA ASN A 87 -13.56 -39.21 -33.33
C ASN A 87 -14.20 -39.98 -32.16
N MET A 88 -15.13 -39.38 -31.40
CA MET A 88 -15.96 -40.12 -30.43
C MET A 88 -17.41 -40.21 -30.90
N GLY A 89 -17.93 -41.43 -31.00
CA GLY A 89 -19.30 -41.76 -31.42
C GLY A 89 -20.38 -40.95 -30.70
N GLY A 90 -20.76 -39.81 -31.31
CA GLY A 90 -21.94 -39.01 -30.96
C GLY A 90 -21.78 -37.93 -29.89
N ALA A 91 -20.59 -37.72 -29.29
CA ALA A 91 -20.38 -36.77 -28.19
C ALA A 91 -19.27 -35.72 -28.46
N GLY A 92 -19.18 -35.21 -29.69
CA GLY A 92 -18.19 -34.21 -30.08
C GLY A 92 -18.38 -32.84 -29.39
N LEU A 93 -17.28 -32.16 -29.06
CA LEU A 93 -17.31 -30.79 -28.55
C LEU A 93 -17.50 -29.80 -29.70
N VAL A 94 -18.61 -29.05 -29.72
CA VAL A 94 -18.85 -28.04 -30.76
C VAL A 94 -17.94 -26.83 -30.53
N LEU A 95 -16.91 -26.70 -31.38
CA LEU A 95 -15.93 -25.61 -31.31
C LEU A 95 -16.32 -24.35 -32.12
N THR A 96 -17.61 -24.20 -32.46
CA THR A 96 -18.15 -23.00 -33.11
C THR A 96 -18.82 -22.07 -32.11
N ALA A 97 -18.92 -20.78 -32.44
CA ALA A 97 -19.61 -19.80 -31.60
C ALA A 97 -21.10 -20.16 -31.43
N GLU A 98 -21.60 -20.10 -30.20
CA GLU A 98 -22.98 -20.50 -29.87
C GLU A 98 -23.97 -19.33 -29.85
N ASN A 99 -23.47 -18.09 -29.83
CA ASN A 99 -24.29 -16.88 -29.78
C ASN A 99 -23.56 -15.71 -30.43
N GLU A 100 -24.29 -14.60 -30.61
CA GLU A 100 -23.80 -13.43 -31.31
C GLU A 100 -22.66 -12.71 -30.57
N ASP A 101 -22.68 -12.72 -29.24
CA ASP A 101 -21.60 -12.12 -28.43
C ASP A 101 -20.30 -12.92 -28.53
N GLU A 102 -20.39 -14.26 -28.53
CA GLU A 102 -19.27 -15.16 -28.81
C GLU A 102 -18.73 -14.94 -30.22
N ARG A 103 -19.62 -14.86 -31.23
CA ARG A 103 -19.22 -14.58 -32.62
C ARG A 103 -18.42 -13.28 -32.71
N LYS A 104 -18.95 -12.19 -32.14
CA LYS A 104 -18.28 -10.88 -32.13
C LYS A 104 -16.94 -10.92 -31.40
N LEU A 105 -16.87 -11.58 -30.23
CA LEU A 105 -15.62 -11.70 -29.47
C LEU A 105 -14.55 -12.46 -30.26
N ILE A 106 -14.92 -13.61 -30.83
CA ILE A 106 -13.99 -14.46 -31.59
C ILE A 106 -13.53 -13.72 -32.85
N ALA A 107 -14.43 -13.08 -33.59
CA ALA A 107 -14.09 -12.29 -34.79
C ALA A 107 -13.18 -11.10 -34.47
N GLU A 108 -13.38 -10.42 -33.34
CA GLU A 108 -12.51 -9.31 -32.92
C GLU A 108 -11.08 -9.80 -32.59
N ILE A 109 -10.98 -10.93 -31.88
CA ILE A 109 -9.72 -11.57 -31.54
C ILE A 109 -8.98 -11.99 -32.80
N GLU A 110 -9.68 -12.71 -33.67
CA GLU A 110 -9.21 -13.17 -34.98
C GLU A 110 -8.65 -11.99 -35.80
N LYS A 111 -9.47 -10.96 -36.06
CA LYS A 111 -9.07 -9.81 -36.86
C LYS A 111 -7.80 -9.14 -36.33
N THR A 112 -7.67 -9.04 -35.01
CA THR A 112 -6.50 -8.40 -34.38
C THR A 112 -5.24 -9.25 -34.51
N ILE A 113 -5.35 -10.56 -34.26
CA ILE A 113 -4.23 -11.50 -34.38
C ILE A 113 -3.78 -11.59 -35.84
N ILE A 114 -4.71 -11.75 -36.80
CA ILE A 114 -4.41 -11.78 -38.24
C ILE A 114 -3.65 -10.53 -38.67
N LYS A 115 -4.17 -9.35 -38.32
CA LYS A 115 -3.55 -8.07 -38.68
C LYS A 115 -2.10 -8.03 -38.19
N LYS A 116 -1.84 -8.54 -36.99
CA LYS A 116 -0.49 -8.53 -36.42
C LYS A 116 0.43 -9.59 -37.04
N ILE A 117 -0.07 -10.78 -37.34
CA ILE A 117 0.69 -11.83 -38.06
C ILE A 117 1.12 -11.31 -39.44
N LYS A 118 0.19 -10.76 -40.23
CA LYS A 118 0.48 -10.18 -41.55
C LYS A 118 1.54 -9.06 -41.50
N LEU A 119 1.52 -8.25 -40.44
CA LEU A 119 2.53 -7.20 -40.25
C LEU A 119 3.92 -7.79 -39.97
N LEU A 120 4.00 -8.82 -39.13
CA LEU A 120 5.26 -9.49 -38.77
C LEU A 120 5.85 -10.32 -39.91
N GLU A 121 5.02 -10.73 -40.90
CA GLU A 121 5.43 -11.46 -42.12
C GLU A 121 6.15 -10.59 -43.15
N LYS A 122 5.89 -9.29 -43.15
CA LYS A 122 6.61 -8.35 -44.03
C LYS A 122 8.08 -8.13 -43.62
N GLU A 123 8.48 -8.60 -42.43
CA GLU A 123 9.80 -8.37 -41.82
C GLU A 123 10.74 -9.61 -41.88
N ASN A 124 10.66 -10.45 -42.92
CA ASN A 124 11.32 -11.76 -43.16
C ASN A 124 10.51 -13.00 -42.73
N ASN A 125 10.64 -14.07 -43.53
CA ASN A 125 10.00 -15.41 -43.40
C ASN A 125 9.70 -15.78 -41.94
N VAL A 126 8.44 -15.64 -41.55
CA VAL A 126 7.97 -15.88 -40.19
C VAL A 126 7.80 -17.38 -39.99
N SER A 127 8.81 -18.02 -39.39
CA SER A 127 8.52 -19.18 -38.55
C SER A 127 7.79 -18.67 -37.31
N ILE A 128 6.58 -19.17 -37.07
CA ILE A 128 5.92 -18.95 -35.78
C ILE A 128 6.53 -19.93 -34.81
N GLU A 129 7.63 -19.54 -34.15
CA GLU A 129 8.12 -20.31 -33.01
C GLU A 129 7.03 -20.34 -31.94
N ASN A 130 6.49 -21.53 -31.68
CA ASN A 130 5.61 -21.80 -30.55
C ASN A 130 6.44 -21.72 -29.26
N LYS A 131 6.78 -20.50 -28.80
CA LYS A 131 7.20 -20.28 -27.41
C LYS A 131 5.96 -20.30 -26.54
N GLU A 132 5.37 -21.50 -26.47
CA GLU A 132 4.43 -21.99 -25.47
C GLU A 132 4.92 -21.72 -24.04
N THR A 133 6.24 -21.62 -23.91
CA THR A 133 6.94 -21.23 -22.71
C THR A 133 6.64 -19.77 -22.39
N ARG A 134 5.72 -19.57 -21.44
CA ARG A 134 5.79 -18.40 -20.55
C ARG A 134 7.25 -18.17 -20.19
N ASN A 135 7.66 -16.91 -20.07
CA ASN A 135 8.99 -16.53 -19.57
C ASN A 135 9.07 -16.81 -18.05
N SER A 136 8.58 -17.98 -17.62
CA SER A 136 8.68 -18.50 -16.28
C SER A 136 10.16 -18.58 -15.96
N GLN A 137 10.49 -17.91 -14.88
CA GLN A 137 11.85 -17.67 -14.46
C GLN A 137 11.93 -17.86 -12.96
N THR A 138 13.14 -17.76 -12.41
CA THR A 138 13.33 -17.87 -10.98
C THR A 138 12.62 -16.72 -10.25
N LEU A 139 12.28 -16.97 -8.98
CA LEU A 139 11.75 -15.97 -8.07
C LEU A 139 12.70 -14.77 -7.97
N LYS A 140 14.01 -15.01 -8.02
CA LYS A 140 15.04 -13.97 -8.08
C LYS A 140 14.80 -12.99 -9.23
N LYS A 141 14.87 -13.50 -10.48
CA LYS A 141 14.73 -12.68 -11.69
C LYS A 141 13.37 -11.95 -11.73
N SER A 142 12.30 -12.62 -11.32
CA SER A 142 10.95 -12.04 -11.30
C SER A 142 10.84 -10.88 -10.29
N CYS A 143 11.35 -11.06 -9.07
CA CYS A 143 11.34 -10.01 -8.04
C CYS A 143 12.25 -8.84 -8.41
N GLU A 144 13.43 -9.09 -8.98
CA GLU A 144 14.34 -8.03 -9.46
C GLU A 144 13.68 -7.17 -10.54
N HIS A 145 12.99 -7.82 -11.49
CA HIS A 145 12.19 -7.11 -12.50
C HIS A 145 11.09 -6.26 -11.85
N PHE A 146 10.34 -6.81 -10.89
CA PHE A 146 9.32 -6.05 -10.15
C PHE A 146 9.93 -4.85 -9.43
N LEU A 147 11.01 -5.03 -8.68
CA LEU A 147 11.65 -3.97 -7.90
C LEU A 147 12.19 -2.86 -8.81
N LYS A 148 12.75 -3.20 -9.97
CA LYS A 148 13.18 -2.23 -10.99
C LYS A 148 12.01 -1.36 -11.44
N VAL A 149 10.91 -1.97 -11.89
CA VAL A 149 9.70 -1.24 -12.32
C VAL A 149 9.14 -0.40 -11.17
N LYS A 150 9.05 -0.97 -9.97
CA LYS A 150 8.49 -0.28 -8.79
C LYS A 150 9.33 0.91 -8.35
N SER A 151 10.65 0.80 -8.46
CA SER A 151 11.57 1.89 -8.13
C SER A 151 11.40 3.09 -9.07
N ALA A 152 11.14 2.83 -10.36
CA ALA A 152 10.84 3.87 -11.34
C ALA A 152 9.48 4.54 -11.04
N GLU A 153 8.44 3.76 -10.72
CA GLU A 153 7.11 4.29 -10.35
C GLU A 153 7.11 5.13 -9.07
N LYS A 154 7.99 4.80 -8.12
CA LYS A 154 8.04 5.39 -6.77
C LYS A 154 9.34 6.15 -6.53
N ARG A 155 9.84 6.83 -7.57
CA ARG A 155 11.08 7.62 -7.52
C ARG A 155 11.11 8.50 -6.26
N GLY A 156 12.18 8.36 -5.46
CA GLY A 156 12.37 9.10 -4.21
C GLY A 156 11.67 8.53 -2.96
N ASN A 157 10.78 7.52 -3.07
CA ASN A 157 10.06 6.97 -1.91
C ASN A 157 10.77 5.76 -1.28
N THR A 158 11.91 6.04 -0.65
CA THR A 158 12.78 5.03 -0.01
C THR A 158 12.06 4.16 1.02
N LYS A 159 11.15 4.73 1.82
CA LYS A 159 10.36 4.02 2.84
C LYS A 159 9.45 2.95 2.23
N ILE A 160 8.81 3.24 1.09
CA ILE A 160 7.98 2.24 0.39
C ILE A 160 8.85 1.14 -0.19
N MET A 161 9.96 1.51 -0.83
CA MET A 161 10.88 0.52 -1.42
C MET A 161 11.48 -0.41 -0.38
N TYR A 162 11.85 0.09 0.81
CA TYR A 162 12.29 -0.74 1.92
C TYR A 162 11.27 -1.84 2.27
N LYS A 163 9.98 -1.53 2.27
CA LYS A 163 8.92 -2.51 2.58
C LYS A 163 8.77 -3.58 1.49
N TYR A 164 8.93 -3.22 0.21
CA TYR A 164 8.94 -4.22 -0.86
C TYR A 164 10.18 -5.10 -0.82
N ASN A 165 11.36 -4.52 -0.60
CA ASN A 165 12.60 -5.29 -0.42
C ASN A 165 12.49 -6.28 0.74
N LEU A 166 11.97 -5.85 1.89
CA LEU A 166 11.71 -6.74 3.02
C LEU A 166 10.71 -7.86 2.67
N THR A 167 9.68 -7.56 1.87
CA THR A 167 8.72 -8.56 1.40
C THR A 167 9.38 -9.59 0.48
N VAL A 168 10.21 -9.14 -0.46
CA VAL A 168 10.99 -9.99 -1.37
C VAL A 168 11.96 -10.88 -0.60
N GLU A 169 12.59 -10.36 0.44
CA GLU A 169 13.48 -11.12 1.30
C GLU A 169 12.73 -12.24 2.06
N TYR A 170 11.54 -11.97 2.60
CA TYR A 170 10.71 -13.04 3.18
C TYR A 170 10.41 -14.12 2.14
N LEU A 171 10.09 -13.74 0.90
CA LEU A 171 9.87 -14.69 -0.19
C LEU A 171 11.12 -15.52 -0.47
N TYR A 172 12.31 -14.91 -0.50
CA TYR A 172 13.57 -15.65 -0.72
C TYR A 172 13.92 -16.57 0.44
N ILE A 173 13.71 -16.15 1.69
CA ILE A 173 13.95 -16.99 2.87
C ILE A 173 13.07 -18.25 2.79
N TYR A 174 11.79 -18.06 2.45
CA TYR A 174 10.81 -19.14 2.43
C TYR A 174 10.93 -20.05 1.20
N PHE A 175 10.87 -19.47 -0.01
CA PHE A 175 10.83 -20.21 -1.28
C PHE A 175 12.20 -20.57 -1.84
N LYS A 176 13.26 -19.87 -1.42
CA LYS A 176 14.57 -19.81 -2.09
C LYS A 176 14.52 -19.02 -3.40
N ALA A 177 15.59 -18.26 -3.65
CA ALA A 177 15.69 -17.36 -4.80
C ALA A 177 15.64 -18.10 -6.15
N SER A 178 16.08 -19.37 -6.19
CA SER A 178 16.09 -20.23 -7.38
C SER A 178 14.74 -20.86 -7.72
N LYS A 179 13.76 -20.86 -6.80
CA LYS A 179 12.44 -21.47 -7.04
C LYS A 179 11.79 -20.87 -8.27
N ASN A 180 11.25 -21.71 -9.14
CA ASN A 180 10.51 -21.23 -10.28
C ASN A 180 9.14 -20.70 -9.82
N VAL A 181 8.78 -19.49 -10.25
CA VAL A 181 7.52 -18.84 -9.86
C VAL A 181 6.27 -19.58 -10.30
N LYS A 182 6.35 -20.38 -11.37
CA LYS A 182 5.21 -21.18 -11.87
C LYS A 182 4.84 -22.33 -10.92
N ASP A 183 5.79 -22.78 -10.10
CA ASP A 183 5.64 -23.92 -9.19
C ASP A 183 5.15 -23.48 -7.80
N ILE A 184 4.76 -22.21 -7.63
CA ILE A 184 4.24 -21.67 -6.38
C ILE A 184 2.71 -21.76 -6.40
N THR A 185 2.17 -22.57 -5.51
CA THR A 185 0.75 -22.94 -5.46
C THR A 185 -0.05 -22.13 -4.43
N ASN A 186 -1.37 -22.32 -4.38
CA ASN A 186 -2.20 -21.77 -3.30
C ASN A 186 -1.85 -22.37 -1.92
N LEU A 187 -1.44 -23.64 -1.87
CA LEU A 187 -0.99 -24.28 -0.62
C LEU A 187 0.30 -23.62 -0.11
N ASP A 188 1.24 -23.38 -1.01
CA ASP A 188 2.47 -22.63 -0.73
C ASP A 188 2.18 -21.23 -0.17
N ALA A 189 1.17 -20.54 -0.71
CA ALA A 189 0.77 -19.23 -0.22
C ALA A 189 0.22 -19.28 1.22
N THR A 190 -0.57 -20.31 1.55
CA THR A 190 -1.05 -20.55 2.92
C THR A 190 0.12 -20.85 3.85
N ASN A 191 1.03 -21.74 3.46
CA ASN A 191 2.19 -22.11 4.27
C ASN A 191 3.17 -20.94 4.46
N PHE A 192 3.33 -20.08 3.45
CA PHE A 192 4.09 -18.83 3.56
C PHE A 192 3.48 -17.91 4.62
N ARG A 193 2.15 -17.78 4.68
CA ARG A 193 1.48 -16.99 5.72
C ARG A 193 1.75 -17.58 7.12
N THR A 194 1.66 -18.89 7.26
CA THR A 194 1.99 -19.60 8.51
C THR A 194 3.44 -19.36 8.92
N PHE A 195 4.37 -19.39 7.96
CA PHE A 195 5.76 -19.02 8.20
C PHE A 195 5.88 -17.59 8.72
N LEU A 196 5.20 -16.60 8.11
CA LEU A 196 5.23 -15.20 8.57
C LEU A 196 4.70 -15.01 10.00
N LEU A 197 3.71 -15.83 10.42
CA LEU A 197 3.16 -15.84 11.79
C LEU A 197 4.19 -16.33 12.82
N SER A 198 5.12 -17.18 12.41
CA SER A 198 6.17 -17.72 13.28
C SER A 198 7.41 -16.85 13.37
N ILE A 199 7.51 -15.78 12.57
CA ILE A 199 8.67 -14.89 12.59
C ILE A 199 8.62 -13.95 13.81
N PRO A 200 9.74 -13.81 14.56
CA PRO A 200 9.88 -12.78 15.58
C PRO A 200 9.74 -11.35 15.06
N SER A 201 9.08 -10.49 15.85
CA SER A 201 9.00 -9.07 15.55
C SER A 201 10.39 -8.41 15.53
N ASN A 202 10.63 -7.56 14.54
CA ASN A 202 11.90 -6.85 14.35
C ASN A 202 13.13 -7.78 14.32
N TRP A 203 13.00 -9.01 13.81
CA TRP A 203 14.07 -10.02 13.79
C TRP A 203 15.42 -9.51 13.29
N LYS A 204 15.44 -8.59 12.32
CA LYS A 204 16.68 -7.96 11.80
C LYS A 204 17.49 -7.18 12.83
N ARG A 205 16.85 -6.74 13.92
CA ARG A 205 17.51 -6.02 15.02
C ARG A 205 18.03 -6.96 16.11
N LYS A 206 17.75 -8.26 16.01
CA LYS A 206 18.08 -9.26 17.01
C LYS A 206 19.38 -9.96 16.60
N LYS A 207 20.48 -9.60 17.26
CA LYS A 207 21.86 -10.03 16.87
C LYS A 207 22.01 -11.55 16.76
N ASP A 208 21.30 -12.30 17.59
CA ASP A 208 21.36 -13.76 17.70
C ASP A 208 20.59 -14.51 16.60
N ILE A 209 19.69 -13.85 15.86
CA ILE A 209 18.90 -14.46 14.78
C ILE A 209 19.00 -13.73 13.44
N ARG A 210 19.46 -12.47 13.38
CA ARG A 210 19.45 -11.62 12.17
C ARG A 210 20.24 -12.21 10.98
N ASP A 211 21.31 -12.95 11.26
CA ASP A 211 22.21 -13.50 10.24
C ASP A 211 22.00 -15.04 10.07
N LYS A 212 20.98 -15.60 10.74
CA LYS A 212 20.67 -17.04 10.70
C LYS A 212 19.59 -17.35 9.66
N ASN A 213 19.56 -18.61 9.24
CA ASN A 213 18.48 -19.12 8.39
C ASN A 213 17.16 -19.24 9.20
N LEU A 214 16.36 -18.17 9.20
CA LEU A 214 15.10 -18.11 9.93
C LEU A 214 14.13 -19.25 9.60
N LYS A 215 14.07 -19.67 8.33
CA LYS A 215 13.21 -20.80 7.92
C LYS A 215 13.60 -22.07 8.68
N LEU A 216 14.90 -22.38 8.72
CA LEU A 216 15.40 -23.54 9.42
C LEU A 216 15.15 -23.47 10.93
N LEU A 217 15.32 -22.29 11.54
CA LEU A 217 15.04 -22.09 12.96
C LEU A 217 13.57 -22.34 13.31
N ILE A 218 12.66 -21.87 12.44
CA ILE A 218 11.21 -22.07 12.61
C ILE A 218 10.84 -23.54 12.40
N GLU A 219 11.35 -24.18 11.35
CA GLU A 219 11.10 -25.61 11.06
C GLU A 219 11.61 -26.51 12.18
N LYS A 220 12.77 -26.20 12.76
CA LYS A 220 13.37 -26.93 13.89
C LYS A 220 12.80 -26.53 15.26
N LYS A 221 11.79 -25.64 15.32
CA LYS A 221 11.21 -25.12 16.58
C LYS A 221 12.29 -24.67 17.59
N SER A 222 13.27 -23.90 17.09
CA SER A 222 14.41 -23.49 17.91
C SER A 222 13.98 -22.65 19.11
N LYS A 223 14.40 -23.04 20.32
CA LYS A 223 14.19 -22.29 21.57
C LYS A 223 14.73 -20.85 21.54
N LEU A 224 15.60 -20.52 20.59
CA LEU A 224 16.06 -19.14 20.38
C LEU A 224 14.92 -18.18 20.03
N LEU A 225 13.87 -18.69 19.36
CA LEU A 225 12.75 -17.88 18.91
C LEU A 225 11.79 -17.52 20.07
N ASP A 226 11.74 -18.35 21.11
CA ASP A 226 10.84 -18.18 22.26
C ASP A 226 11.14 -16.91 23.07
N LYS A 227 12.37 -16.39 22.95
CA LYS A 227 12.80 -15.13 23.58
C LYS A 227 12.11 -13.89 23.02
N TYR A 228 11.45 -13.99 21.87
CA TYR A 228 10.97 -12.84 21.13
C TYR A 228 9.49 -12.90 20.80
N PRO A 229 8.75 -11.78 20.98
CA PRO A 229 7.35 -11.74 20.59
C PRO A 229 7.22 -11.84 19.07
N LYS A 230 6.21 -12.58 18.63
CA LYS A 230 5.89 -12.80 17.21
C LYS A 230 5.45 -11.50 16.53
N GLN A 231 5.51 -11.49 15.20
CA GLN A 231 5.00 -10.37 14.41
C GLN A 231 3.49 -10.16 14.63
N SER A 232 3.07 -8.89 14.70
CA SER A 232 1.64 -8.58 14.71
C SER A 232 0.98 -9.07 13.42
N THR A 233 -0.25 -9.54 13.55
CA THR A 233 -1.13 -9.88 12.43
C THR A 233 -1.23 -8.74 11.43
N ARG A 234 -1.23 -7.47 11.86
CA ARG A 234 -1.28 -6.29 10.98
C ARG A 234 -0.05 -6.19 10.08
N THR A 235 1.12 -6.40 10.65
CA THR A 235 2.37 -6.45 9.88
C THR A 235 2.31 -7.57 8.84
N ILE A 236 1.77 -8.73 9.20
CA ILE A 236 1.68 -9.89 8.30
C ILE A 236 0.71 -9.61 7.16
N ASP A 237 -0.47 -9.06 7.44
CA ASP A 237 -1.43 -8.68 6.38
C ASP A 237 -0.84 -7.64 5.42
N GLU A 238 -0.02 -6.71 5.93
CA GLU A 238 0.73 -5.74 5.12
C GLU A 238 1.80 -6.41 4.23
N VAL A 239 2.48 -7.45 4.70
CA VAL A 239 3.40 -8.26 3.89
C VAL A 239 2.62 -9.03 2.83
N VAL A 240 1.56 -9.75 3.22
CA VAL A 240 0.70 -10.51 2.30
C VAL A 240 0.12 -9.61 1.21
N LYS A 241 -0.32 -8.40 1.55
CA LYS A 241 -0.81 -7.41 0.57
C LYS A 241 0.26 -7.08 -0.48
N ARG A 242 1.51 -6.85 -0.06
CA ARG A 242 2.63 -6.59 -0.99
C ARG A 242 2.99 -7.82 -1.80
N THR A 243 2.94 -9.02 -1.20
CA THR A 243 3.13 -10.28 -1.91
C THR A 243 2.08 -10.45 -3.00
N LYS A 244 0.80 -10.16 -2.73
CA LYS A 244 -0.24 -10.18 -3.76
C LYS A 244 0.12 -9.25 -4.92
N GLU A 245 0.51 -8.00 -4.64
CA GLU A 245 0.90 -7.04 -5.66
C GLU A 245 2.11 -7.49 -6.49
N ILE A 246 3.14 -8.07 -5.85
CA ILE A 246 4.29 -8.66 -6.54
C ILE A 246 3.85 -9.78 -7.49
N PHE A 247 2.98 -10.69 -7.04
CA PHE A 247 2.50 -11.79 -7.86
C PHE A 247 1.48 -11.36 -8.93
N GLU A 248 0.73 -10.27 -8.72
CA GLU A 248 -0.05 -9.63 -9.80
C GLU A 248 0.87 -9.11 -10.91
N HIS A 249 2.01 -8.51 -10.56
CA HIS A 249 3.01 -8.13 -11.55
C HIS A 249 3.53 -9.34 -12.33
N PHE A 250 3.70 -10.49 -11.67
CA PHE A 250 4.11 -11.73 -12.35
C PHE A 250 3.03 -12.24 -13.32
N VAL A 251 1.76 -12.10 -12.97
CA VAL A 251 0.62 -12.38 -13.86
C VAL A 251 0.63 -11.45 -15.06
N ASP A 252 0.82 -10.15 -14.84
CA ASP A 252 0.82 -9.14 -15.89
C ASP A 252 1.96 -9.27 -16.90
N ASN A 253 3.10 -9.77 -16.45
CA ASN A 253 4.26 -10.05 -17.29
C ASN A 253 4.29 -11.51 -17.79
N ASN A 254 3.17 -12.23 -17.64
CA ASN A 254 2.98 -13.61 -18.07
C ASN A 254 3.95 -14.63 -17.46
N PHE A 255 4.62 -14.32 -16.35
CA PHE A 255 5.49 -15.28 -15.66
C PHE A 255 4.69 -16.42 -15.03
N ILE A 256 3.44 -16.15 -14.59
CA ILE A 256 2.53 -17.12 -13.96
C ILE A 256 1.08 -16.94 -14.42
N TYR A 257 0.29 -18.01 -14.39
CA TYR A 257 -1.09 -18.05 -14.90
C TYR A 257 -2.10 -17.30 -14.02
N LYS A 258 -1.88 -17.37 -12.71
CA LYS A 258 -2.77 -16.84 -11.68
C LYS A 258 -1.95 -16.52 -10.44
N ASN A 259 -2.36 -15.50 -9.71
CA ASN A 259 -1.74 -15.16 -8.44
C ASN A 259 -2.12 -16.19 -7.35
N PRO A 260 -1.17 -16.96 -6.79
CA PRO A 260 -1.46 -17.94 -5.76
C PRO A 260 -1.90 -17.32 -4.43
N PHE A 261 -1.57 -16.04 -4.19
CA PHE A 261 -1.90 -15.34 -2.95
C PHE A 261 -3.29 -14.68 -2.97
N ILE A 262 -3.98 -14.65 -4.11
CA ILE A 262 -5.19 -13.82 -4.29
C ILE A 262 -6.29 -14.13 -3.26
N LYS A 263 -6.47 -15.41 -2.92
CA LYS A 263 -7.51 -15.90 -2.00
C LYS A 263 -7.22 -15.67 -0.50
N LEU A 264 -6.01 -15.23 -0.14
CA LEU A 264 -5.67 -15.01 1.28
C LEU A 264 -6.44 -13.80 1.83
N LYS A 265 -7.38 -14.04 2.76
CA LYS A 265 -8.14 -12.97 3.43
C LYS A 265 -7.30 -12.32 4.52
N ALA A 266 -7.51 -11.03 4.79
CA ALA A 266 -6.88 -10.36 5.94
C ALA A 266 -7.25 -11.06 7.25
N MET A 267 -6.29 -11.18 8.16
CA MET A 267 -6.49 -11.76 9.50
C MET A 267 -7.07 -10.73 10.46
N ASN A 268 -6.68 -9.47 10.33
CA ASN A 268 -7.16 -8.45 11.24
C ASN A 268 -8.56 -8.00 10.87
N LYS A 269 -9.47 -8.04 11.86
CA LYS A 269 -10.60 -7.13 11.87
C LYS A 269 -10.06 -5.70 11.99
N LYS A 270 -10.80 -4.70 11.48
CA LYS A 270 -10.41 -3.28 11.66
C LYS A 270 -10.32 -3.00 13.16
N THR A 271 -9.11 -2.96 13.71
CA THR A 271 -8.88 -2.49 15.06
C THR A 271 -8.70 -0.98 15.00
N TYR A 272 -9.46 -0.28 15.84
CA TYR A 272 -9.20 1.14 16.10
C TYR A 272 -7.87 1.23 16.86
N SER A 273 -7.15 2.33 16.66
CA SER A 273 -5.92 2.56 17.41
C SER A 273 -6.30 2.83 18.86
N ASP A 274 -5.71 2.11 19.81
CA ASP A 274 -5.86 2.38 21.25
C ASP A 274 -5.22 3.72 21.69
N LYS A 275 -4.74 4.50 20.72
CA LYS A 275 -4.17 5.82 20.99
C LYS A 275 -5.31 6.77 21.25
N ARG A 276 -5.31 7.49 22.37
CA ARG A 276 -6.30 8.53 22.70
C ARG A 276 -5.71 9.94 22.61
N GLU A 277 -6.57 10.92 22.78
CA GLU A 277 -6.29 12.33 23.02
C GLU A 277 -5.69 12.52 24.43
N PHE A 278 -4.84 13.54 24.61
CA PHE A 278 -4.44 13.98 25.94
C PHE A 278 -5.65 14.60 26.68
N THR A 279 -5.70 14.47 28.00
CA THR A 279 -6.60 15.32 28.79
C THR A 279 -6.05 16.76 28.84
N GLU A 280 -6.88 17.69 29.31
CA GLU A 280 -6.49 19.08 29.56
C GLU A 280 -5.29 19.14 30.52
N SER A 281 -5.41 18.49 31.68
CA SER A 281 -4.37 18.40 32.70
C SER A 281 -3.09 17.76 32.18
N GLU A 282 -3.16 16.63 31.46
CA GLU A 282 -1.97 15.99 30.92
C GLU A 282 -1.19 16.91 29.96
N SER A 283 -1.90 17.65 29.11
CA SER A 283 -1.26 18.60 28.19
C SER A 283 -0.65 19.78 28.94
N ALA A 284 -1.39 20.32 29.92
CA ALA A 284 -0.94 21.43 30.75
C ALA A 284 0.29 21.07 31.58
N TYR A 285 0.32 19.91 32.24
CA TYR A 285 1.49 19.43 32.99
C TYR A 285 2.70 19.20 32.11
N ILE A 286 2.54 18.71 30.87
CA ILE A 286 3.66 18.58 29.94
C ILE A 286 4.22 19.96 29.60
N LEU A 287 3.37 20.95 29.32
CA LEU A 287 3.79 22.31 29.02
C LEU A 287 4.45 22.99 30.22
N GLU A 288 3.92 22.80 31.42
CA GLU A 288 4.53 23.28 32.66
C GLU A 288 5.92 22.67 32.88
N TYR A 289 6.05 21.35 32.76
CA TYR A 289 7.33 20.66 32.85
C TYR A 289 8.35 21.21 31.84
N LEU A 290 7.97 21.34 30.55
CA LEU A 290 8.87 21.88 29.53
C LEU A 290 9.30 23.33 29.82
N LYS A 291 8.41 24.13 30.42
CA LYS A 291 8.72 25.49 30.85
C LYS A 291 9.71 25.50 32.02
N ASN A 292 9.48 24.70 33.05
CA ASN A 292 10.32 24.62 34.24
C ASN A 292 11.74 24.12 33.92
N GLU A 293 11.87 23.20 32.96
CA GLU A 293 13.14 22.69 32.46
C GLU A 293 13.86 23.63 31.46
N ASN A 294 13.32 24.84 31.23
CA ASN A 294 13.83 25.80 30.25
C ASN A 294 13.93 25.24 28.81
N LEU A 295 13.03 24.32 28.45
CA LEU A 295 12.95 23.69 27.13
C LEU A 295 12.02 24.50 26.20
N THR A 296 12.34 25.77 25.98
CA THR A 296 11.48 26.74 25.26
C THR A 296 11.11 26.26 23.85
N GLN A 297 12.04 25.65 23.11
CA GLN A 297 11.76 25.18 21.76
C GLN A 297 10.79 24.00 21.74
N GLU A 298 10.94 23.05 22.66
CA GLU A 298 10.05 21.92 22.84
C GLU A 298 8.66 22.36 23.31
N TYR A 299 8.60 23.32 24.25
CA TYR A 299 7.36 23.96 24.69
C TYR A 299 6.61 24.57 23.50
N ASN A 300 7.30 25.43 22.74
CA ASN A 300 6.73 26.09 21.56
C ASN A 300 6.25 25.07 20.51
N PHE A 301 7.02 24.01 20.29
CA PHE A 301 6.69 22.97 19.32
C PHE A 301 5.48 22.12 19.76
N PHE A 302 5.37 21.80 21.05
CA PHE A 302 4.23 21.07 21.62
C PHE A 302 2.94 21.90 21.49
N LYS A 303 2.99 23.16 21.94
CA LYS A 303 1.90 24.14 21.79
C LYS A 303 1.50 24.30 20.32
N PHE A 304 2.47 24.44 19.42
CA PHE A 304 2.24 24.55 17.99
C PHE A 304 1.51 23.32 17.40
N LEU A 305 1.91 22.11 17.77
CA LEU A 305 1.24 20.89 17.30
C LEU A 305 -0.20 20.76 17.81
N LEU A 306 -0.42 21.10 19.08
CA LEU A 306 -1.75 21.10 19.69
C LEU A 306 -2.69 22.09 18.99
N MET A 307 -2.21 23.28 18.65
CA MET A 307 -3.01 24.38 18.09
C MET A 307 -3.12 24.37 16.56
N THR A 308 -2.36 23.52 15.85
CA THR A 308 -2.40 23.44 14.38
C THR A 308 -2.80 22.05 13.87
N GLY A 309 -2.68 21.02 14.70
CA GLY A 309 -2.92 19.64 14.31
C GLY A 309 -2.06 19.14 13.14
N LEU A 310 -0.97 19.83 12.77
CA LEU A 310 -0.11 19.39 11.68
C LEU A 310 0.46 18.00 11.96
N ARG A 311 0.68 17.20 10.90
CA ARG A 311 1.40 15.94 11.09
C ARG A 311 2.82 16.27 11.56
N ARG A 312 3.40 15.45 12.44
CA ARG A 312 4.79 15.62 12.90
C ARG A 312 5.77 15.92 11.77
N ALA A 313 5.71 15.17 10.67
CA ALA A 313 6.61 15.38 9.54
C ALA A 313 6.33 16.68 8.75
N GLU A 314 5.11 17.21 8.80
CA GLU A 314 4.76 18.51 8.22
C GLU A 314 5.31 19.63 9.11
N ALA A 315 5.05 19.57 10.42
CA ALA A 315 5.51 20.58 11.38
C ALA A 315 7.04 20.66 11.50
N VAL A 316 7.73 19.52 11.56
CA VAL A 316 9.20 19.47 11.73
C VAL A 316 9.97 19.97 10.51
N ASN A 317 9.37 19.87 9.32
CA ASN A 317 9.99 20.29 8.07
C ASN A 317 9.47 21.66 7.58
N LEU A 318 8.65 22.33 8.38
CA LEU A 318 8.15 23.65 8.06
C LEU A 318 9.28 24.67 8.16
N LYS A 319 9.45 25.47 7.11
CA LYS A 319 10.45 26.53 7.02
C LYS A 319 9.82 27.90 7.18
N LEU A 320 10.65 28.90 7.48
CA LEU A 320 10.20 30.28 7.62
C LEU A 320 9.49 30.78 6.35
N GLU A 321 9.99 30.44 5.16
CA GLU A 321 9.36 30.75 3.87
C GLU A 321 7.94 30.17 3.69
N ASN A 322 7.50 29.26 4.55
CA ASN A 322 6.16 28.68 4.51
C ASN A 322 5.14 29.45 5.36
N ILE A 323 5.53 30.49 6.09
CA ILE A 323 4.63 31.31 6.90
C ILE A 323 4.35 32.64 6.19
N ASP A 324 3.08 32.98 6.06
CA ASP A 324 2.59 34.31 5.66
C ASP A 324 2.11 35.03 6.92
N TYR A 325 2.94 35.92 7.47
CA TYR A 325 2.62 36.61 8.72
C TYR A 325 1.55 37.68 8.57
N GLU A 326 1.47 38.33 7.40
CA GLU A 326 0.46 39.35 7.12
C GLU A 326 -0.94 38.74 7.11
N LYS A 327 -1.06 37.51 6.58
CA LYS A 327 -2.33 36.79 6.52
C LYS A 327 -2.52 35.80 7.67
N GLU A 328 -1.51 35.64 8.52
CA GLU A 328 -1.48 34.65 9.61
C GLU A 328 -1.76 33.21 9.11
N LEU A 329 -1.07 32.81 8.03
CA LEU A 329 -1.23 31.52 7.36
C LEU A 329 0.06 30.69 7.33
N ILE A 330 -0.12 29.38 7.26
CA ILE A 330 0.95 28.41 7.03
C ILE A 330 0.64 27.63 5.74
N TYR A 331 1.58 27.67 4.80
CA TYR A 331 1.57 26.83 3.60
C TYR A 331 2.17 25.46 3.92
N VAL A 332 1.31 24.46 4.11
CA VAL A 332 1.75 23.11 4.44
C VAL A 332 2.05 22.34 3.17
N GLY A 333 3.33 22.09 2.92
CA GLY A 333 3.82 21.36 1.77
C GLY A 333 3.41 19.88 1.75
N GLY A 334 2.84 19.44 0.63
CA GLY A 334 2.45 18.06 0.40
C GLY A 334 3.50 17.25 -0.36
N THR A 335 4.27 16.41 0.33
CA THR A 335 5.37 15.63 -0.30
C THR A 335 4.95 14.49 -1.24
N LYS A 336 3.64 14.28 -1.51
CA LYS A 336 3.17 13.06 -2.22
C LYS A 336 2.15 13.26 -3.34
N THR A 337 1.49 14.41 -3.48
CA THR A 337 0.49 14.67 -4.54
C THR A 337 0.30 16.17 -4.75
N GLU A 338 -0.07 16.62 -5.96
CA GLU A 338 -0.53 18.00 -6.24
C GLU A 338 -1.63 18.49 -5.28
N ASN A 339 -2.44 17.57 -4.74
CA ASN A 339 -3.53 17.86 -3.79
C ASN A 339 -3.10 17.96 -2.32
N ALA A 340 -1.80 17.85 -2.00
CA ALA A 340 -1.34 17.79 -0.61
C ALA A 340 -0.83 19.13 -0.06
N VAL A 341 -0.87 20.19 -0.88
CA VAL A 341 -0.66 21.56 -0.42
C VAL A 341 -1.97 22.04 0.22
N ARG A 342 -1.92 22.43 1.49
CA ARG A 342 -3.05 23.06 2.19
C ARG A 342 -2.61 24.32 2.91
N ILE A 343 -3.56 25.22 3.10
CA ILE A 343 -3.41 26.39 3.95
C ILE A 343 -3.92 26.03 5.34
N MET A 344 -3.14 26.37 6.36
CA MET A 344 -3.52 26.31 7.77
C MET A 344 -3.57 27.74 8.30
N VAL A 345 -4.67 28.12 8.95
CA VAL A 345 -4.79 29.41 9.64
C VAL A 345 -4.10 29.32 11.01
N ILE A 346 -3.40 30.38 11.41
CA ILE A 346 -2.70 30.44 12.71
C ILE A 346 -3.66 31.03 13.73
N HIS A 347 -3.84 30.38 14.86
CA HIS A 347 -4.63 30.94 15.98
C HIS A 347 -3.93 32.17 16.58
N LYS A 348 -4.69 33.20 16.97
CA LYS A 348 -4.15 34.44 17.58
C LYS A 348 -3.16 34.19 18.73
N ASP A 349 -3.46 33.25 19.63
CA ASP A 349 -2.61 32.92 20.79
C ASP A 349 -1.32 32.16 20.45
N LEU A 350 -1.12 31.80 19.17
CA LEU A 350 0.10 31.17 18.67
C LEU A 350 1.03 32.17 17.98
N ILE A 351 0.54 33.38 17.65
CA ILE A 351 1.29 34.39 16.88
C ILE A 351 2.54 34.86 17.63
N SER A 352 2.41 35.21 18.91
CA SER A 352 3.55 35.66 19.73
C SER A 352 4.61 34.56 19.84
N THR A 353 4.18 33.33 20.18
CA THR A 353 5.03 32.15 20.25
C THR A 353 5.80 31.91 18.94
N LEU A 354 5.15 32.07 17.78
CA LEU A 354 5.81 31.92 16.49
C LEU A 354 6.79 33.06 16.19
N LYS A 355 6.45 34.32 16.52
CA LYS A 355 7.34 35.48 16.32
C LYS A 355 8.64 35.35 17.13
N GLU A 356 8.54 34.90 18.37
CA GLU A 356 9.73 34.62 19.21
C GLU A 356 10.54 33.46 18.63
N GLN A 357 9.88 32.38 18.21
CA GLN A 357 10.54 31.16 17.74
C GLN A 357 11.36 31.36 16.45
N ILE A 358 11.00 32.33 15.62
CA ILE A 358 11.66 32.61 14.32
C ILE A 358 12.68 33.73 14.38
N GLN A 359 12.79 34.43 15.51
CA GLN A 359 13.69 35.57 15.62
C GLN A 359 15.13 35.16 15.23
N GLY A 360 15.74 35.93 14.32
CA GLY A 360 17.09 35.66 13.82
C GLY A 360 17.22 34.50 12.84
N LYS A 361 16.11 34.01 12.25
CA LYS A 361 16.14 32.94 11.24
C LYS A 361 16.05 33.46 9.81
N GLU A 362 16.70 32.74 8.91
CA GLU A 362 16.61 32.97 7.47
C GLU A 362 15.41 32.26 6.85
N LYS A 363 14.97 32.71 5.66
CA LYS A 363 13.79 32.13 4.96
C LYS A 363 13.88 30.61 4.77
N SER A 364 15.08 30.10 4.51
CA SER A 364 15.33 28.67 4.28
C SER A 364 15.38 27.81 5.54
N ASP A 365 15.44 28.44 6.72
CA ASP A 365 15.58 27.75 8.00
C ASP A 365 14.28 27.08 8.45
N PHE A 366 14.40 25.98 9.17
CA PHE A 366 13.24 25.35 9.80
C PHE A 366 12.76 26.19 11.00
N ILE A 367 11.46 26.19 11.25
CA ILE A 367 10.90 26.94 12.39
C ILE A 367 11.26 26.30 13.73
N PHE A 368 11.43 24.98 13.79
CA PHE A 368 11.79 24.27 15.01
C PHE A 368 12.98 23.35 14.76
N PHE A 369 13.88 23.21 15.72
CA PHE A 369 14.97 22.22 15.76
C PHE A 369 16.06 22.37 14.67
N ASN A 370 16.59 23.58 14.43
CA ASN A 370 17.62 23.83 13.40
C ASN A 370 19.01 23.24 13.72
N GLU A 371 19.23 22.75 14.93
CA GLU A 371 20.54 22.30 15.36
C GLU A 371 21.03 21.09 14.54
N LYS A 372 22.35 21.00 14.35
CA LYS A 372 23.02 19.97 13.53
C LYS A 372 22.59 18.55 13.90
N LYS A 373 22.32 18.28 15.20
CA LYS A 373 21.86 16.97 15.69
C LYS A 373 20.55 16.52 14.99
N PHE A 374 19.68 17.44 14.62
CA PHE A 374 18.41 17.16 13.92
C PHE A 374 18.50 17.31 12.41
N THR A 375 19.26 18.28 11.89
CA THR A 375 19.35 18.58 10.45
C THR A 375 20.31 17.66 9.68
N ARG A 376 21.41 17.20 10.31
CA ARG A 376 22.38 16.34 9.63
C ARG A 376 21.74 15.04 9.17
N LEU A 377 21.94 14.74 7.88
CA LEU A 377 21.63 13.43 7.30
C LEU A 377 22.37 12.35 8.10
N GLY A 378 21.59 11.43 8.66
CA GLY A 378 22.08 10.27 9.38
C GLY A 378 21.08 9.14 9.23
N GLU A 379 21.28 8.03 9.95
CA GLU A 379 20.42 6.85 9.81
C GLU A 379 18.93 7.13 10.06
N LYS A 380 18.63 8.11 10.93
CA LYS A 380 17.27 8.49 11.28
C LYS A 380 16.89 9.83 10.64
N PRO A 381 15.75 9.90 9.94
CA PRO A 381 15.19 11.16 9.46
C PRO A 381 14.89 12.16 10.59
N ARG A 382 14.91 13.46 10.27
CA ARG A 382 14.64 14.58 11.20
C ARG A 382 13.34 14.40 11.99
N GLU A 383 12.24 14.06 11.31
CA GLU A 383 10.95 13.83 11.96
C GLU A 383 10.97 12.66 12.96
N SER A 384 11.89 11.71 12.77
CA SER A 384 12.06 10.59 13.70
C SER A 384 12.86 11.00 14.92
N LYS A 385 13.91 11.80 14.74
CA LYS A 385 14.73 12.32 15.83
C LYS A 385 13.91 13.22 16.78
N VAL A 386 13.20 14.21 16.23
CA VAL A 386 12.31 15.09 17.00
C VAL A 386 11.17 14.28 17.63
N GLY A 387 10.60 13.33 16.89
CA GLY A 387 9.57 12.45 17.43
C GLY A 387 10.03 11.64 18.64
N ILE A 388 11.27 11.15 18.67
CA ILE A 388 11.83 10.44 19.83
C ILE A 388 12.02 11.39 21.01
N LEU A 389 12.53 12.60 20.76
CA LEU A 389 12.74 13.62 21.79
C LEU A 389 11.44 13.99 22.50
N ILE A 390 10.41 14.43 21.76
CA ILE A 390 9.14 14.86 22.36
C ILE A 390 8.44 13.70 23.06
N ASN A 391 8.50 12.49 22.50
CA ASN A 391 7.92 11.32 23.18
C ASN A 391 8.64 10.93 24.48
N ARG A 392 9.92 11.32 24.63
CA ARG A 392 10.65 11.15 25.89
C ARG A 392 10.06 12.06 26.96
N TYR A 393 9.87 13.35 26.67
CA TYR A 393 9.30 14.29 27.62
C TYR A 393 7.84 13.96 27.96
N ILE A 394 7.04 13.56 26.97
CA ILE A 394 5.70 13.00 27.23
C ILE A 394 5.83 11.85 28.25
N LYS A 395 6.67 10.84 27.98
CA LYS A 395 6.86 9.70 28.89
C LYS A 395 7.28 10.14 30.30
N THR A 396 8.18 11.11 30.43
CA THR A 396 8.64 11.63 31.73
C THR A 396 7.47 12.14 32.57
N VAL A 397 6.53 12.87 31.96
CA VAL A 397 5.43 13.50 32.69
C VAL A 397 4.24 12.55 32.90
N ILE A 398 3.83 11.79 31.87
CA ILE A 398 2.60 10.96 31.96
C ILE A 398 2.85 9.52 32.48
N GLY A 399 4.12 9.11 32.60
CA GLY A 399 4.51 7.76 32.98
C GLY A 399 4.41 6.72 31.86
N GLU A 400 5.09 5.57 32.05
CA GLU A 400 5.15 4.48 31.05
C GLU A 400 3.76 3.85 30.80
N GLU A 401 2.94 3.75 31.84
CA GLU A 401 1.62 3.15 31.76
C GLU A 401 0.70 3.92 30.82
N ASN A 402 0.66 5.25 30.88
CA ASN A 402 -0.14 6.05 29.97
C ASN A 402 0.53 6.22 28.60
N LYS A 403 1.87 6.12 28.53
CA LYS A 403 2.62 6.26 27.28
C LYS A 403 2.25 5.21 26.23
N LYS A 404 1.73 4.05 26.62
CA LYS A 404 1.21 3.05 25.68
C LYS A 404 0.01 3.59 24.86
N PHE A 405 -0.78 4.50 25.42
CA PHE A 405 -1.97 5.10 24.80
C PHE A 405 -1.74 6.51 24.24
N LEU A 406 -0.63 7.16 24.56
CA LEU A 406 -0.33 8.53 24.13
C LEU A 406 0.97 8.60 23.33
N ASP A 407 1.00 9.45 22.31
CA ASP A 407 2.23 9.89 21.67
C ASP A 407 2.06 11.26 21.02
N ILE A 408 3.11 11.82 20.44
CA ILE A 408 3.06 13.12 19.75
C ILE A 408 1.91 13.27 18.73
N HIS A 409 1.41 12.19 18.13
CA HIS A 409 0.25 12.25 17.21
C HIS A 409 -1.09 12.38 17.93
N SER A 410 -1.16 12.12 19.24
CA SER A 410 -2.34 12.38 20.05
C SER A 410 -2.71 13.87 20.05
N LEU A 411 -1.74 14.79 19.97
CA LEU A 411 -1.98 16.24 19.85
C LEU A 411 -2.83 16.62 18.63
N ARG A 412 -2.65 15.91 17.52
CA ARG A 412 -3.47 16.13 16.32
C ARG A 412 -4.90 15.65 16.51
N LYS A 413 -5.10 14.62 17.34
CA LYS A 413 -6.44 14.20 17.73
C LYS A 413 -7.09 15.22 18.66
N ASN A 414 -6.35 15.74 19.65
CA ASN A 414 -6.77 16.86 20.49
C ASN A 414 -7.24 18.04 19.62
N PHE A 415 -6.41 18.52 18.69
CA PHE A 415 -6.80 19.58 17.76
C PHE A 415 -8.12 19.29 17.05
N SER A 416 -8.26 18.08 16.47
CA SER A 416 -9.48 17.71 15.74
C SER A 416 -10.72 17.69 16.65
N GLN A 417 -10.57 17.21 17.89
CA GLN A 417 -11.63 17.15 18.88
C GLN A 417 -12.01 18.55 19.39
N ILE A 418 -11.02 19.40 19.69
CA ILE A 418 -11.23 20.78 20.12
C ILE A 418 -11.99 21.56 19.05
N LEU A 419 -11.60 21.45 17.76
CA LEU A 419 -12.34 22.10 16.68
C LEU A 419 -13.77 21.59 16.54
N TYR A 420 -13.98 20.29 16.74
CA TYR A 420 -15.31 19.68 16.68
C TYR A 420 -16.20 20.20 17.83
N LEU A 421 -15.66 20.24 19.05
CA LEU A 421 -16.39 20.70 20.24
C LEU A 421 -16.63 22.22 20.24
N ALA A 422 -15.77 23.00 19.59
CA ALA A 422 -15.99 24.44 19.40
C ALA A 422 -17.26 24.75 18.59
N ASN A 423 -17.76 23.79 17.81
CA ASN A 423 -19.02 23.88 17.05
C ASN A 423 -19.11 25.10 16.09
N VAL A 424 -17.97 25.63 15.65
CA VAL A 424 -17.87 26.72 14.66
C VAL A 424 -17.37 26.25 13.29
N PHE A 425 -16.95 24.99 13.17
CA PHE A 425 -16.47 24.37 11.93
C PHE A 425 -17.37 23.23 11.47
N ASN A 426 -17.55 23.11 10.16
CA ASN A 426 -18.15 21.91 9.58
C ASN A 426 -17.12 20.78 9.41
N ASP A 427 -17.60 19.53 9.23
CA ASP A 427 -16.75 18.34 9.12
C ASP A 427 -15.74 18.41 7.96
N LEU A 428 -16.10 19.06 6.83
CA LEU A 428 -15.19 19.25 5.71
C LEU A 428 -14.06 20.24 6.06
N GLU A 429 -14.36 21.33 6.75
CA GLU A 429 -13.38 22.31 7.25
C GLU A 429 -12.39 21.63 8.19
N ILE A 430 -12.86 20.88 9.19
CA ILE A 430 -12.02 20.12 10.13
C ILE A 430 -11.14 19.12 9.38
N LYS A 431 -11.73 18.30 8.49
CA LYS A 431 -10.99 17.33 7.67
C LYS A 431 -9.91 17.98 6.84
N THR A 432 -10.13 19.21 6.36
CA THR A 432 -9.17 19.94 5.53
C THR A 432 -8.03 20.52 6.36
N LEU A 433 -8.32 21.21 7.47
CA LEU A 433 -7.31 21.76 8.37
C LEU A 433 -6.39 20.64 8.88
N VAL A 434 -6.99 19.55 9.31
CA VAL A 434 -6.27 18.34 9.70
C VAL A 434 -5.55 17.77 8.46
N GLY A 435 -6.16 17.75 7.28
CA GLY A 435 -5.56 17.26 6.04
C GLY A 435 -5.82 15.76 5.82
N HIS A 436 -7.02 15.30 6.15
CA HIS A 436 -7.51 13.96 5.85
C HIS A 436 -7.85 13.82 4.36
N SER A 437 -7.75 12.59 3.84
CA SER A 437 -8.08 12.31 2.44
C SER A 437 -9.58 12.45 2.22
N THR A 438 -9.97 13.42 1.43
CA THR A 438 -11.34 13.69 0.98
C THR A 438 -11.66 13.03 -0.36
N LYS A 439 -10.86 12.06 -0.84
CA LYS A 439 -10.99 11.39 -2.16
C LYS A 439 -12.38 10.86 -2.55
N LYS A 440 -13.31 10.70 -1.61
CA LYS A 440 -14.71 10.30 -1.88
C LYS A 440 -15.66 11.49 -2.08
N ASP A 441 -15.20 12.70 -1.77
CA ASP A 441 -15.93 13.95 -1.89
C ASP A 441 -15.41 14.66 -3.16
N THR A 442 -16.18 14.54 -4.24
CA THR A 442 -15.88 15.18 -5.53
C THR A 442 -15.82 16.70 -5.40
N THR A 443 -16.53 17.26 -4.42
CA THR A 443 -16.54 18.70 -4.10
C THR A 443 -15.17 19.17 -3.64
N ASP A 444 -14.48 18.43 -2.76
CA ASP A 444 -13.21 18.89 -2.22
C ASP A 444 -12.09 18.90 -3.29
N ARG A 445 -12.14 17.97 -4.25
CA ARG A 445 -11.12 17.86 -5.32
C ARG A 445 -11.18 18.99 -6.35
N HIS A 446 -12.36 19.59 -6.54
CA HIS A 446 -12.58 20.68 -7.50
C HIS A 446 -12.66 22.07 -6.85
N TYR A 447 -12.89 22.17 -5.53
CA TYR A 447 -13.09 23.46 -4.84
C TYR A 447 -11.87 23.94 -4.01
N LEU A 448 -10.86 23.10 -3.74
CA LEU A 448 -9.70 23.47 -2.90
C LEU A 448 -8.64 24.37 -3.57
N ARG A 449 -8.79 24.72 -4.85
CA ARG A 449 -7.80 25.49 -5.63
C ARG A 449 -7.71 27.00 -5.31
N GLY A 450 -8.20 27.44 -4.14
CA GLY A 450 -8.04 28.84 -3.70
C GLY A 450 -9.32 29.65 -3.54
N LYS A 451 -10.48 29.00 -3.34
CA LYS A 451 -11.78 29.68 -3.10
C LYS A 451 -12.29 29.63 -1.66
N ARG A 452 -11.50 29.12 -0.69
CA ARG A 452 -11.91 29.18 0.71
C ARG A 452 -11.61 30.55 1.27
N ASP A 453 -12.62 31.14 1.89
CA ASP A 453 -12.48 32.36 2.66
C ASP A 453 -11.62 32.07 3.91
N PHE A 454 -10.30 32.23 3.76
CA PHE A 454 -9.35 32.04 4.85
C PHE A 454 -9.60 33.02 5.98
N LYS A 455 -10.22 34.18 5.70
CA LYS A 455 -10.63 35.14 6.71
C LYS A 455 -11.73 34.56 7.60
N SER A 456 -12.77 33.96 7.00
CA SER A 456 -13.80 33.24 7.78
C SER A 456 -13.21 32.08 8.60
N LEU A 457 -12.31 31.27 8.00
CA LEU A 457 -11.64 30.19 8.74
C LEU A 457 -10.80 30.71 9.91
N LYS A 458 -10.15 31.86 9.72
CA LYS A 458 -9.34 32.53 10.73
C LYS A 458 -10.21 33.08 11.86
N GLU A 459 -11.30 33.78 11.54
CA GLU A 459 -12.28 34.26 12.52
C GLU A 459 -12.88 33.12 13.34
N LYS A 460 -13.17 31.97 12.71
CA LYS A 460 -13.61 30.76 13.41
C LYS A 460 -12.51 30.19 14.30
N MET A 461 -11.28 30.11 13.79
CA MET A 461 -10.15 29.58 14.55
C MET A 461 -9.91 30.41 15.80
N ASP A 462 -9.91 31.74 15.71
CA ASP A 462 -9.66 32.65 16.84
C ASP A 462 -10.74 32.65 17.93
N LYS A 463 -11.88 31.97 17.69
CA LYS A 463 -12.93 31.70 18.67
C LYS A 463 -12.73 30.39 19.43
N VAL A 464 -11.78 29.55 19.01
CA VAL A 464 -11.52 28.26 19.64
C VAL A 464 -10.71 28.47 20.91
N ASP A 465 -11.20 27.98 22.04
CA ASP A 465 -10.45 28.05 23.29
C ASP A 465 -9.51 26.85 23.44
N PHE A 466 -8.20 27.11 23.41
CA PHE A 466 -7.16 26.12 23.71
C PHE A 466 -6.64 26.22 25.14
N THR A 467 -7.01 27.26 25.89
CA THR A 467 -6.48 27.59 27.22
C THR A 467 -6.50 26.42 28.20
N PRO A 468 -7.57 25.60 28.27
CA PRO A 468 -7.63 24.48 29.21
C PRO A 468 -6.49 23.46 29.04
N PHE A 469 -5.95 23.33 27.83
CA PHE A 469 -4.83 22.41 27.54
C PHE A 469 -3.45 23.07 27.69
N LEU A 470 -3.37 24.38 27.93
CA LEU A 470 -2.14 25.15 27.93
C LEU A 470 -1.64 25.54 29.33
N VAL A 471 -2.53 25.55 30.32
CA VAL A 471 -2.24 26.04 31.69
C VAL A 471 -2.86 25.09 32.71
N VAL A 472 -2.12 24.79 33.77
CA VAL A 472 -2.61 23.95 34.87
C VAL A 472 -3.72 24.68 35.62
N GLN A 473 -4.90 24.07 35.71
CA GLN A 473 -6.02 24.64 36.44
C GLN A 473 -5.89 24.30 37.92
N LYS A 474 -5.71 25.32 38.77
CA LYS A 474 -5.47 25.15 40.21
C LYS A 474 -6.64 24.53 41.01
N ASN A 475 -7.81 24.34 40.40
CA ASN A 475 -9.03 24.00 41.13
C ASN A 475 -9.63 22.61 40.83
N GLN A 476 -8.94 21.68 40.14
CA GLN A 476 -9.56 20.38 39.81
C GLN A 476 -8.70 19.10 39.86
N ASP A 477 -7.40 19.11 40.16
CA ASP A 477 -6.60 17.88 39.97
C ASP A 477 -5.94 17.31 41.22
N SER A 478 -6.37 16.09 41.59
CA SER A 478 -5.68 15.11 42.44
C SER A 478 -4.42 14.49 41.79
N PHE A 479 -4.00 15.01 40.64
CA PHE A 479 -2.79 14.55 39.93
C PHE A 479 -1.50 14.97 40.63
N SER A 480 -1.56 15.94 41.55
CA SER A 480 -0.43 16.46 42.31
C SER A 480 0.08 15.53 43.42
N GLU A 481 -0.66 14.49 43.82
CA GLU A 481 -0.25 13.60 44.93
C GLU A 481 0.70 12.46 44.50
N GLY A 482 1.06 12.36 43.21
CA GLY A 482 1.85 11.23 42.69
C GLY A 482 3.21 11.59 42.05
N ILE A 483 3.62 12.86 42.04
CA ILE A 483 4.89 13.28 41.44
C ILE A 483 5.85 13.72 42.55
N GLU A 484 6.34 12.75 43.34
CA GLU A 484 7.64 12.93 43.99
C GLU A 484 8.71 12.80 42.90
N LEU A 485 9.37 13.92 42.62
CA LEU A 485 10.54 14.01 41.74
C LEU A 485 11.66 13.13 42.30
N CYS A 486 11.89 11.97 41.66
CA CYS A 486 13.13 11.18 41.79
C CYS A 486 14.15 11.58 40.72
#